data_AF-A0A346QR70-F1
#
_entry.id   AF-A0A346QR70-F1
#
_cell.length_a   1.000
_cell.length_b   1.000
_cell.length_c   1.000
_cell.angle_alpha   90.00
_cell.angle_beta   90.00
_cell.angle_gamma   90.00
#
_symmetry.space_group_name_H-M   'P 1'
#
loop_
_entity.id
_entity.type
_entity.pdbx_description
1 polymer ?
#
loop_
_entity_poly.entity_id
_entity_poly.type
_entity_poly.pdbx_seq_one_letter_code
_entity_poly.pdbx_strand_id
1 'polypeptide(L)'
;MRRRRVFRITMVTAAIISVIYLVLVTTTSSTKFRRKKNVGSGGSGEPPVSVSQAVGYLAGGYIRDKEHDPLAKHAFNVRISNSLPNDRSLPDTRHPRCEELEYDPASLPTVSVVVTFHNEARSALLRTLVSVLSRTPEDLLEDIILVDDASDNASDGLLLAALPKVRLLRNDERQGLIRSRVRGADASKGETIFFLDSHCEVNQGWVTPLLDTLRQKPKSVVCPVIDVIDQDTLDYRATGTVLKGGFDWGLHFRWVPLTDEEKMARVEPTSVYRSPAVAGGLFLISRSWWDQLGKYDVGLDVWGAENLEISFKAWQCGGSVEVAPCSRVGHIFRKRHPYTFPEGNANTYLRNSRRVAEVWLDEFIHFFYETRPNALQIPHGDISERKELRSRLGCRGFGWYLKTIYPELATPSRHELAYGQLRQRNTCLQGPESPSLDKKQQRAPDTELLVEVTTCVAERATQEWSLSQDGAVAQGGLCLSVLAPSDARVHVQQCLAGPKQRWLRQGRRLQHGASGLCLDSASDYGALVQPCRNNLLSQQWDFSVELQALSAL
;
A
#
# COMPACT_ATOMS: atom_id res chain seq x y z
N MET A 1 62.78 30.06 49.84
CA MET A 1 61.42 30.64 49.74
C MET A 1 60.35 29.68 49.19
N ARG A 2 60.46 28.36 49.43
CA ARG A 2 59.53 27.34 48.87
C ARG A 2 58.22 27.16 49.66
N ARG A 3 58.15 27.57 50.94
CA ARG A 3 56.91 27.52 51.75
C ARG A 3 55.91 28.65 51.48
N ARG A 4 56.33 29.77 50.89
CA ARG A 4 55.41 30.89 50.51
C ARG A 4 54.72 30.72 49.15
N ARG A 5 55.24 29.85 48.27
CA ARG A 5 54.59 29.52 46.98
C ARG A 5 53.50 28.46 47.12
N VAL A 6 53.66 27.47 48.01
CA VAL A 6 52.64 26.45 48.24
C VAL A 6 51.39 27.05 48.89
N PHE A 7 51.55 27.94 49.88
CA PHE A 7 50.42 28.59 50.57
C PHE A 7 49.59 29.53 49.67
N ARG A 8 50.22 30.16 48.67
CA ARG A 8 49.51 30.99 47.68
C ARG A 8 48.71 30.16 46.68
N ILE A 9 49.16 28.95 46.34
CA ILE A 9 48.44 28.06 45.43
C ILE A 9 47.22 27.44 46.13
N THR A 10 47.34 27.04 47.40
CA THR A 10 46.20 26.48 48.17
C THR A 10 45.10 27.51 48.48
N MET A 11 45.44 28.79 48.69
CA MET A 11 44.41 29.83 48.87
C MET A 11 43.68 30.19 47.57
N VAL A 12 44.36 30.15 46.42
CA VAL A 12 43.74 30.42 45.12
C VAL A 12 42.80 29.28 44.72
N THR A 13 43.16 28.01 44.99
CA THR A 13 42.28 26.87 44.72
C THR A 13 41.07 26.82 45.66
N ALA A 14 41.22 27.16 46.94
CA ALA A 14 40.10 27.24 47.88
C ALA A 14 39.12 28.38 47.56
N ALA A 15 39.62 29.52 47.05
CA ALA A 15 38.78 30.63 46.61
C ALA A 15 38.00 30.29 45.33
N ILE A 16 38.63 29.62 44.36
CA ILE A 16 37.97 29.19 43.11
C ILE A 16 36.88 28.15 43.37
N ILE A 17 37.12 27.18 44.27
CA ILE A 17 36.12 26.17 44.65
C ILE A 17 34.94 26.82 45.39
N SER A 18 35.19 27.82 46.24
CA SER A 18 34.13 28.56 46.95
C SER A 18 33.28 29.42 46.01
N VAL A 19 33.87 30.04 44.97
CA VAL A 19 33.15 30.80 43.94
C VAL A 19 32.31 29.87 43.04
N ILE A 20 32.81 28.69 42.68
CA ILE A 20 32.06 27.72 41.88
C ILE A 20 30.87 27.15 42.68
N TYR A 21 31.05 26.88 43.98
CA TYR A 21 29.96 26.41 44.85
C TYR A 21 28.90 27.50 45.08
N LEU A 22 29.29 28.78 45.20
CA LEU A 22 28.34 29.90 45.34
C LEU A 22 27.53 30.15 44.06
N VAL A 23 28.10 29.93 42.88
CA VAL A 23 27.41 30.06 41.58
C VAL A 23 26.45 28.89 41.32
N LEU A 24 26.78 27.68 41.78
CA LEU A 24 25.91 26.50 41.64
C LEU A 24 24.73 26.50 42.63
N VAL A 25 24.90 27.07 43.83
CA VAL A 25 23.84 27.17 44.84
C VAL A 25 22.89 28.36 44.61
N THR A 26 23.32 29.41 43.89
CA THR A 26 22.48 30.59 43.61
C THR A 26 21.64 30.49 42.32
N THR A 27 21.86 29.48 41.48
CA THR A 27 21.09 29.29 40.22
C THR A 27 19.94 28.29 40.32
N THR A 28 19.74 27.65 41.48
CA THR A 28 18.66 26.66 41.71
C THR A 28 17.53 27.12 42.64
N SER A 29 17.40 28.41 42.94
CA SER A 29 16.21 28.91 43.63
C SER A 29 15.85 30.35 43.26
N SER A 30 14.61 30.53 42.80
CA SER A 30 13.89 31.78 42.52
C SER A 30 13.91 32.32 41.08
N THR A 31 13.03 31.78 40.24
CA THR A 31 12.13 32.64 39.46
C THR A 31 10.69 32.18 39.65
N LYS A 32 10.00 32.86 40.56
CA LYS A 32 8.54 32.83 40.69
C LYS A 32 7.92 33.25 39.35
N PHE A 33 7.17 32.34 38.74
CA PHE A 33 6.38 32.60 37.54
C PHE A 33 5.32 33.67 37.87
N ARG A 34 5.58 34.91 37.46
CA ARG A 34 4.66 36.04 37.59
C ARG A 34 3.61 35.89 36.47
N ARG A 35 2.38 35.54 36.84
CA ARG A 35 1.16 35.68 36.03
C ARG A 35 1.13 37.08 35.39
N LYS A 36 1.45 37.19 34.10
CA LYS A 36 1.00 38.31 33.27
C LYS A 36 -0.37 37.94 32.71
N LYS A 37 -1.38 38.72 33.12
CA LYS A 37 -2.71 38.76 32.51
C LYS A 37 -2.61 39.42 31.13
N ASN A 38 -3.28 38.78 30.16
CA ASN A 38 -3.73 39.16 28.81
C ASN A 38 -3.47 40.58 28.29
N VAL A 39 -2.98 40.67 27.04
CA VAL A 39 -3.66 41.20 25.81
C VAL A 39 -2.85 40.63 24.60
N GLY A 40 -3.38 40.07 23.52
CA GLY A 40 -4.75 39.77 23.12
C GLY A 40 -4.88 38.34 22.57
N SER A 41 -5.88 37.64 23.09
CA SER A 41 -6.44 36.41 22.56
C SER A 41 -7.67 36.78 21.72
N GLY A 42 -7.57 36.73 20.41
CA GLY A 42 -8.70 36.67 19.50
C GLY A 42 -8.58 35.37 18.72
N GLY A 43 -9.50 34.43 18.95
CA GLY A 43 -9.49 33.10 18.33
C GLY A 43 -9.52 31.94 19.31
N SER A 44 -10.32 32.01 20.38
CA SER A 44 -10.83 30.77 20.99
C SER A 44 -11.87 30.20 20.03
N GLY A 45 -11.43 29.39 19.07
CA GLY A 45 -12.33 28.56 18.29
C GLY A 45 -13.04 27.62 19.25
N GLU A 46 -14.37 27.71 19.32
CA GLU A 46 -15.18 26.62 19.86
C GLU A 46 -14.75 25.30 19.18
N PRO A 47 -14.82 24.14 19.88
CA PRO A 47 -14.61 22.87 19.19
C PRO A 47 -15.53 22.82 17.96
N PRO A 48 -15.03 22.36 16.80
CA PRO A 48 -15.75 22.46 15.51
C PRO A 48 -17.10 21.73 15.47
N VAL A 49 -17.43 21.01 16.55
CA VAL A 49 -18.73 20.39 16.82
C VAL A 49 -19.09 20.70 18.27
N SER A 50 -20.26 21.29 18.53
CA SER A 50 -20.73 21.35 19.92
C SER A 50 -20.89 19.92 20.44
N VAL A 51 -20.42 19.64 21.67
CA VAL A 51 -20.52 18.30 22.29
C VAL A 51 -21.97 17.77 22.23
N SER A 52 -22.97 18.66 22.33
CA SER A 52 -24.39 18.34 22.15
C SER A 52 -24.77 17.80 20.76
N GLN A 53 -24.20 18.34 19.68
CA GLN A 53 -24.45 17.85 18.31
C GLN A 53 -23.81 16.48 18.08
N ALA A 54 -22.60 16.26 18.60
CA ALA A 54 -21.91 14.97 18.50
C ALA A 54 -22.64 13.86 19.28
N VAL A 55 -23.11 14.15 20.50
CA VAL A 55 -23.85 13.18 21.33
C VAL A 55 -25.17 12.78 20.67
N GLY A 56 -25.92 13.74 20.10
CA GLY A 56 -27.15 13.46 19.36
C GLY A 56 -26.94 12.65 18.08
N TYR A 57 -25.85 12.92 17.35
CA TYR A 57 -25.49 12.14 16.15
C TYR A 57 -25.13 10.69 16.48
N LEU A 58 -24.31 10.47 17.50
CA LEU A 58 -23.87 9.13 17.90
C LEU A 58 -25.01 8.29 18.49
N ALA A 59 -26.03 8.91 19.11
CA ALA A 59 -27.19 8.22 19.68
C ALA A 59 -27.87 7.23 18.70
N GLY A 60 -27.95 7.57 17.41
CA GLY A 60 -28.54 6.69 16.38
C GLY A 60 -27.59 5.60 15.82
N GLY A 61 -26.32 5.61 16.22
CA GLY A 61 -25.30 4.65 15.79
C GLY A 61 -24.85 3.66 16.88
N TYR A 62 -25.41 3.74 18.09
CA TYR A 62 -25.10 2.78 19.14
C TYR A 62 -25.68 1.40 18.79
N ILE A 63 -24.81 0.39 18.81
CA ILE A 63 -25.22 -1.00 18.89
C ILE A 63 -26.08 -1.15 20.15
N ARG A 64 -27.34 -1.61 20.00
CA ARG A 64 -28.12 -2.11 21.14
C ARG A 64 -27.36 -3.31 21.71
N ASP A 65 -27.20 -3.43 23.03
CA ASP A 65 -26.45 -4.47 23.76
C ASP A 65 -26.71 -5.94 23.34
N LYS A 66 -27.64 -6.19 22.42
CA LYS A 66 -28.00 -7.49 21.87
C LYS A 66 -27.09 -8.00 20.73
N GLU A 67 -26.32 -7.16 20.03
CA GLU A 67 -25.34 -7.67 19.05
C GLU A 67 -24.09 -8.21 19.77
N HIS A 68 -23.85 -9.53 19.67
CA HIS A 68 -22.74 -10.20 20.35
C HIS A 68 -21.37 -9.89 19.74
N ASP A 69 -21.29 -9.70 18.40
CA ASP A 69 -20.03 -9.45 17.69
C ASP A 69 -19.93 -7.97 17.22
N PRO A 70 -19.06 -7.15 17.83
CA PRO A 70 -18.89 -5.75 17.46
C PRO A 70 -18.25 -5.54 16.08
N LEU A 71 -17.71 -6.58 15.44
CA LEU A 71 -17.18 -6.50 14.07
C LEU A 71 -18.25 -6.81 13.02
N ALA A 72 -19.38 -7.43 13.37
CA ALA A 72 -20.32 -8.04 12.42
C ALA A 72 -20.82 -7.08 11.33
N LYS A 73 -21.16 -5.84 11.68
CA LYS A 73 -21.72 -4.88 10.73
C LYS A 73 -20.66 -4.14 9.90
N HIS A 74 -19.58 -3.68 10.53
CA HIS A 74 -18.63 -2.75 9.90
C HIS A 74 -17.24 -3.34 9.64
N ALA A 75 -17.00 -4.60 10.01
CA ALA A 75 -15.72 -5.30 9.89
C ALA A 75 -14.55 -4.65 10.67
N PHE A 76 -14.87 -3.87 11.70
CA PHE A 76 -13.98 -3.38 12.74
C PHE A 76 -14.79 -3.19 14.03
N ASN A 77 -14.13 -3.06 15.18
CA ASN A 77 -14.74 -2.99 16.49
C ASN A 77 -15.47 -1.66 16.72
N VAL A 78 -16.72 -1.59 16.30
CA VAL A 78 -17.52 -0.36 16.40
C VAL A 78 -17.85 0.00 17.85
N ARG A 79 -17.85 -0.97 18.78
CA ARG A 79 -18.05 -0.71 20.21
C ARG A 79 -16.93 0.19 20.75
N ILE A 80 -15.68 -0.13 20.43
CA ILE A 80 -14.54 0.73 20.79
C ILE A 80 -14.59 2.05 20.00
N SER A 81 -14.89 2.01 18.70
CA SER A 81 -15.02 3.24 17.90
C SER A 81 -16.04 4.23 18.49
N ASN A 82 -17.16 3.74 19.04
CA ASN A 82 -18.20 4.55 19.67
C ASN A 82 -17.82 5.09 21.05
N SER A 83 -16.87 4.46 21.75
CA SER A 83 -16.40 4.93 23.07
C SER A 83 -15.26 5.95 22.97
N LEU A 84 -14.64 6.09 21.80
CA LEU A 84 -13.55 7.01 21.57
C LEU A 84 -14.06 8.44 21.33
N PRO A 85 -13.34 9.48 21.82
CA PRO A 85 -13.63 10.86 21.46
C PRO A 85 -13.51 11.08 19.94
N ASN A 86 -14.39 11.92 19.38
CA ASN A 86 -14.38 12.25 17.94
C ASN A 86 -13.17 13.12 17.54
N ASP A 87 -12.56 13.80 18.51
CA ASP A 87 -11.40 14.68 18.40
C ASP A 87 -10.17 14.10 19.11
N ARG A 88 -10.12 12.77 19.32
CA ARG A 88 -9.05 12.11 20.08
C ARG A 88 -7.65 12.53 19.59
N SER A 89 -6.73 12.66 20.53
CA SER A 89 -5.31 12.89 20.23
C SER A 89 -4.69 11.69 19.53
N LEU A 90 -3.84 11.94 18.55
CA LEU A 90 -3.09 10.92 17.83
C LEU A 90 -1.59 11.05 18.15
N PRO A 91 -0.83 9.95 18.16
CA PRO A 91 0.62 10.05 18.16
C PRO A 91 1.10 10.71 16.85
N ASP A 92 2.06 11.62 16.94
CA ASP A 92 2.73 12.12 15.75
C ASP A 92 3.70 11.05 15.23
N THR A 93 3.39 10.51 14.05
CA THR A 93 4.14 9.42 13.40
C THR A 93 5.08 9.95 12.31
N ARG A 94 5.16 11.26 12.12
CA ARG A 94 6.09 11.88 11.17
C ARG A 94 7.53 11.65 11.62
N HIS A 95 8.44 11.67 10.65
CA HIS A 95 9.86 11.69 10.98
C HIS A 95 10.19 13.04 11.65
N PRO A 96 11.04 13.13 12.69
CA PRO A 96 11.30 14.39 13.41
C PRO A 96 11.69 15.56 12.51
N ARG A 97 12.47 15.29 11.46
CA ARG A 97 12.87 16.29 10.44
C ARG A 97 11.71 16.88 9.63
N CYS A 98 10.51 16.29 9.67
CA CYS A 98 9.33 16.89 9.05
C CYS A 98 8.88 18.17 9.77
N GLU A 99 9.21 18.33 11.06
CA GLU A 99 8.91 19.55 11.81
C GLU A 99 9.83 20.72 11.44
N GLU A 100 11.00 20.42 10.87
CA GLU A 100 11.99 21.40 10.40
C GLU A 100 11.65 21.97 9.02
N LEU A 101 10.63 21.41 8.34
CA LEU A 101 10.23 21.85 7.00
C LEU A 101 9.27 23.03 7.08
N GLU A 102 9.67 24.13 6.45
CA GLU A 102 8.83 25.31 6.27
C GLU A 102 8.18 25.29 4.89
N TYR A 103 6.87 25.53 4.88
CA TYR A 103 6.08 25.68 3.66
C TYR A 103 5.43 27.06 3.70
N ASP A 104 5.50 27.82 2.61
CA ASP A 104 4.84 29.11 2.49
C ASP A 104 3.33 28.90 2.23
N PRO A 105 2.44 29.12 3.22
CA PRO A 105 1.02 28.82 3.06
C PRO A 105 0.36 29.70 2.00
N ALA A 106 0.85 30.92 1.78
CA ALA A 106 0.29 31.84 0.79
C ALA A 106 0.55 31.38 -0.65
N SER A 107 1.50 30.46 -0.84
CA SER A 107 1.84 29.89 -2.15
C SER A 107 1.13 28.56 -2.43
N LEU A 108 0.43 27.99 -1.46
CA LEU A 108 -0.20 26.68 -1.58
C LEU A 108 -1.64 26.82 -2.13
N PRO A 109 -2.04 25.92 -3.04
CA PRO A 109 -3.41 25.92 -3.55
C PRO A 109 -4.40 25.45 -2.48
N THR A 110 -5.65 25.85 -2.65
CA THR A 110 -6.76 25.35 -1.82
C THR A 110 -7.08 23.87 -2.08
N VAL A 111 -7.65 23.19 -1.09
CA VAL A 111 -8.07 21.78 -1.18
C VAL A 111 -9.55 21.59 -0.87
N SER A 112 -10.22 20.83 -1.72
CA SER A 112 -11.50 20.20 -1.40
C SER A 112 -11.28 18.75 -1.00
N VAL A 113 -11.85 18.34 0.13
CA VAL A 113 -11.77 16.94 0.59
C VAL A 113 -13.04 16.19 0.21
N VAL A 114 -12.94 15.15 -0.61
CA VAL A 114 -14.06 14.31 -1.03
C VAL A 114 -14.07 13.03 -0.20
N VAL A 115 -15.12 12.85 0.61
CA VAL A 115 -15.35 11.66 1.43
C VAL A 115 -16.59 10.94 0.93
N THR A 116 -16.42 9.77 0.33
CA THR A 116 -17.52 8.92 -0.10
C THR A 116 -17.81 7.86 0.96
N PHE A 117 -19.07 7.57 1.25
CA PHE A 117 -19.43 6.53 2.22
C PHE A 117 -20.68 5.76 1.80
N HIS A 118 -20.78 4.50 2.25
CA HIS A 118 -21.96 3.66 2.14
C HIS A 118 -22.09 2.85 3.43
N ASN A 119 -23.14 3.10 4.21
CA ASN A 119 -23.42 2.39 5.48
C ASN A 119 -22.22 2.38 6.46
N GLU A 120 -21.50 3.50 6.56
CA GLU A 120 -20.36 3.65 7.48
C GLU A 120 -20.80 3.77 8.94
N ALA A 121 -19.96 3.33 9.88
CA ALA A 121 -20.21 3.58 11.29
C ALA A 121 -20.14 5.08 11.59
N ARG A 122 -21.18 5.61 12.24
CA ARG A 122 -21.28 7.03 12.60
C ARG A 122 -20.03 7.58 13.29
N SER A 123 -19.50 6.85 14.28
CA SER A 123 -18.32 7.28 15.03
C SER A 123 -17.07 7.39 14.16
N ALA A 124 -16.84 6.44 13.24
CA ALA A 124 -15.72 6.51 12.31
C ALA A 124 -15.89 7.68 11.33
N LEU A 125 -17.07 7.82 10.72
CA LEU A 125 -17.35 8.89 9.76
C LEU A 125 -17.20 10.29 10.38
N LEU A 126 -17.78 10.51 11.57
CA LEU A 126 -17.65 11.77 12.28
C LEU A 126 -16.19 12.07 12.63
N ARG A 127 -15.45 11.07 13.14
CA ARG A 127 -14.04 11.24 13.49
C ARG A 127 -13.16 11.55 12.28
N THR A 128 -13.47 10.99 11.11
CA THR A 128 -12.82 11.39 9.85
C THR A 128 -13.04 12.86 9.55
N LEU A 129 -14.29 13.34 9.55
CA LEU A 129 -14.59 14.75 9.26
C LEU A 129 -13.96 15.70 10.30
N VAL A 130 -14.08 15.36 11.59
CA VAL A 130 -13.49 16.16 12.68
C VAL A 130 -11.96 16.21 12.57
N SER A 131 -11.30 15.11 12.21
CA SER A 131 -9.85 15.12 12.00
C SER A 131 -9.43 16.07 10.88
N VAL A 132 -10.17 16.10 9.76
CA VAL A 132 -9.92 17.02 8.64
C VAL A 132 -10.13 18.46 9.08
N LEU A 133 -11.27 18.76 9.72
CA LEU A 133 -11.62 20.11 10.16
C LEU A 133 -10.64 20.67 11.20
N SER A 134 -10.16 19.84 12.13
CA SER A 134 -9.31 20.27 13.24
C SER A 134 -7.81 20.34 12.90
N ARG A 135 -7.35 19.64 11.85
CA ARG A 135 -5.91 19.50 11.52
C ARG A 135 -5.53 20.03 10.14
N THR A 136 -6.46 20.74 9.49
CA THR A 136 -6.22 21.42 8.22
C THR A 136 -6.30 22.93 8.46
N PRO A 137 -5.28 23.72 8.05
CA PRO A 137 -5.35 25.17 8.14
C PRO A 137 -6.62 25.71 7.45
N GLU A 138 -7.30 26.66 8.10
CA GLU A 138 -8.61 27.14 7.65
C GLU A 138 -8.57 27.72 6.23
N ASP A 139 -7.53 28.49 5.91
CA ASP A 139 -7.34 29.13 4.61
C ASP A 139 -7.05 28.14 3.47
N LEU A 140 -6.60 26.92 3.78
CA LEU A 140 -6.32 25.89 2.79
C LEU A 140 -7.53 24.99 2.51
N LEU A 141 -8.42 24.80 3.50
CA LEU A 141 -9.59 23.94 3.36
C LEU A 141 -10.75 24.71 2.71
N GLU A 142 -11.04 24.43 1.44
CA GLU A 142 -12.15 25.07 0.72
C GLU A 142 -13.50 24.49 1.16
N ASP A 143 -13.70 23.19 0.95
CA ASP A 143 -14.89 22.47 1.38
C ASP A 143 -14.62 20.97 1.61
N ILE A 144 -15.53 20.32 2.32
CA ILE A 144 -15.60 18.86 2.45
C ILE A 144 -16.87 18.39 1.75
N ILE A 145 -16.70 17.61 0.68
CA ILE A 145 -17.80 17.00 -0.05
C ILE A 145 -18.05 15.60 0.49
N LEU A 146 -19.10 15.47 1.29
CA LEU A 146 -19.54 14.21 1.83
C LEU A 146 -20.54 13.57 0.84
N VAL A 147 -20.15 12.48 0.20
CA VAL A 147 -20.98 11.77 -0.79
C VAL A 147 -21.54 10.48 -0.18
N ASP A 148 -22.84 10.49 0.08
CA ASP A 148 -23.59 9.32 0.54
C ASP A 148 -24.02 8.46 -0.65
N ASP A 149 -23.38 7.31 -0.80
CA ASP A 149 -23.65 6.36 -1.87
C ASP A 149 -24.84 5.44 -1.52
N ALA A 150 -26.01 6.06 -1.38
CA ALA A 150 -27.28 5.38 -1.09
C ALA A 150 -27.23 4.50 0.18
N SER A 151 -26.72 5.03 1.29
CA SER A 151 -26.78 4.36 2.61
C SER A 151 -28.24 4.15 3.04
N ASP A 152 -28.51 3.08 3.78
CA ASP A 152 -29.85 2.70 4.23
C ASP A 152 -30.47 3.79 5.11
N ASN A 153 -29.64 4.47 5.91
CA ASN A 153 -30.05 5.54 6.80
C ASN A 153 -29.54 6.90 6.32
N ALA A 154 -30.42 7.67 5.68
CA ALA A 154 -30.09 9.02 5.18
C ALA A 154 -29.63 10.00 6.27
N SER A 155 -29.99 9.75 7.55
CA SER A 155 -29.56 10.62 8.65
C SER A 155 -28.07 10.51 8.98
N ASP A 156 -27.39 9.45 8.52
CA ASP A 156 -25.94 9.29 8.71
C ASP A 156 -25.17 10.42 8.01
N GLY A 157 -25.59 10.82 6.81
CA GLY A 157 -25.03 12.00 6.12
C GLY A 157 -25.70 13.31 6.51
N LEU A 158 -27.05 13.34 6.61
CA LEU A 158 -27.82 14.59 6.77
C LEU A 158 -27.44 15.38 8.02
N LEU A 159 -27.20 14.69 9.13
CA LEU A 159 -26.83 15.33 10.39
C LEU A 159 -25.41 15.92 10.35
N LEU A 160 -24.52 15.37 9.55
CA LEU A 160 -23.14 15.85 9.38
C LEU A 160 -23.06 17.08 8.47
N ALA A 161 -24.08 17.35 7.65
CA ALA A 161 -24.14 18.57 6.83
C ALA A 161 -24.23 19.86 7.66
N ALA A 162 -24.50 19.77 8.97
CA ALA A 162 -24.47 20.90 9.88
C ALA A 162 -23.04 21.31 10.30
N LEU A 163 -22.03 20.49 10.01
CA LEU A 163 -20.63 20.79 10.30
C LEU A 163 -20.10 21.91 9.38
N PRO A 164 -19.15 22.73 9.86
CA PRO A 164 -18.57 23.79 9.05
C PRO A 164 -17.89 23.23 7.81
N LYS A 165 -18.05 23.92 6.68
CA LYS A 165 -17.47 23.56 5.37
C LYS A 165 -17.91 22.18 4.81
N VAL A 166 -18.83 21.46 5.46
CA VAL A 166 -19.32 20.16 4.98
C VAL A 166 -20.55 20.35 4.08
N ARG A 167 -20.53 19.72 2.90
CA ARG A 167 -21.68 19.65 2.01
C ARG A 167 -21.98 18.21 1.64
N LEU A 168 -23.22 17.81 1.91
CA LEU A 168 -23.73 16.48 1.60
C LEU A 168 -24.25 16.39 0.16
N LEU A 169 -23.85 15.34 -0.54
CA LEU A 169 -24.46 14.87 -1.79
C LEU A 169 -24.94 13.43 -1.57
N ARG A 170 -26.21 13.15 -1.76
CA ARG A 170 -26.75 11.78 -1.65
C ARG A 170 -27.10 11.23 -3.02
N ASN A 171 -26.62 10.03 -3.33
CA ASN A 171 -27.05 9.27 -4.51
C ASN A 171 -28.42 8.63 -4.22
N ASP A 172 -29.31 8.67 -5.21
CA ASP A 172 -30.66 8.08 -5.09
C ASP A 172 -30.62 6.54 -5.13
N GLU A 173 -29.62 6.00 -5.81
CA GLU A 173 -29.32 4.56 -5.90
C GLU A 173 -27.82 4.31 -5.71
N ARG A 174 -27.45 3.06 -5.43
CA ARG A 174 -26.06 2.70 -5.16
C ARG A 174 -25.21 2.74 -6.43
N GLN A 175 -24.36 3.76 -6.54
CA GLN A 175 -23.50 4.01 -7.68
C GLN A 175 -22.11 3.37 -7.53
N GLY A 176 -21.64 3.15 -6.30
CA GLY A 176 -20.29 2.69 -6.03
C GLY A 176 -19.30 3.82 -5.75
N LEU A 177 -18.12 3.44 -5.25
CA LEU A 177 -17.01 4.34 -4.90
C LEU A 177 -16.60 5.21 -6.08
N ILE A 178 -16.37 4.59 -7.25
CA ILE A 178 -15.81 5.27 -8.43
C ILE A 178 -16.69 6.42 -8.89
N ARG A 179 -17.97 6.13 -9.18
CA ARG A 179 -18.94 7.13 -9.65
C ARG A 179 -19.25 8.18 -8.56
N SER A 180 -19.28 7.78 -7.29
CA SER A 180 -19.45 8.71 -6.16
C SER A 180 -18.28 9.68 -6.03
N ARG A 181 -17.03 9.23 -6.21
CA ARG A 181 -15.85 10.10 -6.22
C ARG A 181 -15.88 11.08 -7.38
N VAL A 182 -16.28 10.64 -8.58
CA VAL A 182 -16.46 11.54 -9.74
C VAL A 182 -17.51 12.60 -9.43
N ARG A 183 -18.68 12.22 -8.88
CA ARG A 183 -19.72 13.17 -8.47
C ARG A 183 -19.22 14.17 -7.42
N GLY A 184 -18.45 13.70 -6.43
CA GLY A 184 -17.87 14.55 -5.40
C GLY A 184 -16.82 15.53 -5.96
N ALA A 185 -15.96 15.05 -6.84
CA ALA A 185 -14.97 15.87 -7.54
C ALA A 185 -15.64 16.97 -8.38
N ASP A 186 -16.68 16.63 -9.14
CA ASP A 186 -17.41 17.57 -10.00
C ASP A 186 -18.10 18.68 -9.19
N ALA A 187 -18.53 18.35 -7.98
CA ALA A 187 -19.15 19.29 -7.08
C ALA A 187 -18.15 20.18 -6.33
N SER A 188 -16.94 19.68 -6.08
CA SER A 188 -15.92 20.36 -5.26
C SER A 188 -15.51 21.73 -5.82
N LYS A 189 -14.91 22.60 -4.99
CA LYS A 189 -14.54 23.98 -5.38
C LYS A 189 -13.04 24.31 -5.35
N GLY A 190 -12.25 23.57 -4.58
CA GLY A 190 -10.83 23.83 -4.39
C GLY A 190 -10.02 23.63 -5.66
N GLU A 191 -8.85 24.26 -5.73
CA GLU A 191 -7.92 24.09 -6.84
C GLU A 191 -7.37 22.65 -6.91
N THR A 192 -7.34 21.98 -5.78
CA THR A 192 -6.94 20.58 -5.62
C THR A 192 -8.04 19.75 -4.96
N ILE A 193 -8.01 18.45 -5.22
CA ILE A 193 -9.00 17.49 -4.73
C ILE A 193 -8.24 16.42 -3.95
N PHE A 194 -8.61 16.23 -2.69
CA PHE A 194 -8.12 15.13 -1.87
C PHE A 194 -9.22 14.11 -1.65
N PHE A 195 -9.03 12.88 -2.13
CA PHE A 195 -9.94 11.78 -1.85
C PHE A 195 -9.56 11.11 -0.53
N LEU A 196 -10.54 10.89 0.34
CA LEU A 196 -10.35 10.30 1.66
C LEU A 196 -11.45 9.27 1.95
N ASP A 197 -11.07 8.08 2.38
CA ASP A 197 -12.03 7.07 2.85
C ASP A 197 -12.71 7.50 4.15
N SER A 198 -13.93 6.98 4.38
CA SER A 198 -14.83 7.37 5.48
C SER A 198 -14.45 6.88 6.88
N HIS A 199 -13.28 6.25 7.02
CA HIS A 199 -12.78 5.62 8.25
C HIS A 199 -11.28 5.86 8.40
N CYS A 200 -10.93 7.13 8.25
CA CYS A 200 -9.58 7.64 8.36
C CYS A 200 -9.44 8.68 9.46
N GLU A 201 -8.21 8.91 9.91
CA GLU A 201 -7.89 10.02 10.81
C GLU A 201 -6.60 10.68 10.31
N VAL A 202 -6.70 11.94 9.86
CA VAL A 202 -5.52 12.68 9.39
C VAL A 202 -4.66 13.14 10.57
N ASN A 203 -3.34 13.10 10.42
CA ASN A 203 -2.40 13.53 11.45
C ASN A 203 -2.07 15.03 11.33
N GLN A 204 -1.28 15.58 12.25
CA GLN A 204 -0.88 16.98 12.23
C GLN A 204 -0.02 17.31 11.00
N GLY A 205 -0.33 18.44 10.34
CA GLY A 205 0.44 18.92 9.18
C GLY A 205 0.33 18.01 7.95
N TRP A 206 -0.71 17.18 7.86
CA TRP A 206 -0.84 16.18 6.80
C TRP A 206 -0.97 16.80 5.40
N VAL A 207 -1.66 17.94 5.26
CA VAL A 207 -2.03 18.46 3.94
C VAL A 207 -0.89 19.23 3.26
N THR A 208 -0.11 19.97 4.04
CA THR A 208 0.88 20.94 3.54
C THR A 208 1.97 20.29 2.67
N PRO A 209 2.57 19.15 3.06
CA PRO A 209 3.54 18.45 2.23
C PRO A 209 2.94 17.93 0.91
N LEU A 210 1.65 17.57 0.91
CA LEU A 210 0.97 17.11 -0.31
C LEU A 210 0.78 18.27 -1.30
N LEU A 211 0.28 19.41 -0.80
CA LEU A 211 0.05 20.61 -1.61
C LEU A 211 1.36 21.17 -2.16
N ASP A 212 2.42 21.19 -1.37
CA ASP A 212 3.73 21.65 -1.84
C ASP A 212 4.31 20.73 -2.90
N THR A 213 4.18 19.41 -2.74
CA THR A 213 4.58 18.43 -3.77
C THR A 213 3.83 18.68 -5.08
N LEU A 214 2.52 18.89 -5.00
CA LEU A 214 1.67 19.12 -6.17
C LEU A 214 1.96 20.48 -6.83
N ARG A 215 2.26 21.52 -6.05
CA ARG A 215 2.71 22.83 -6.55
C ARG A 215 3.97 22.70 -7.41
N GLN A 216 4.94 21.90 -6.95
CA GLN A 216 6.18 21.63 -7.69
C GLN A 216 5.98 20.68 -8.88
N LYS A 217 5.04 19.73 -8.76
CA LYS A 217 4.70 18.73 -9.79
C LYS A 217 3.20 18.71 -10.08
N PRO A 218 2.65 19.67 -10.85
CA PRO A 218 1.20 19.84 -11.02
C PRO A 218 0.46 18.66 -11.68
N LYS A 219 1.19 17.81 -12.41
CA LYS A 219 0.69 16.59 -13.06
C LYS A 219 0.94 15.32 -12.23
N SER A 220 1.10 15.45 -10.92
CA SER A 220 1.27 14.29 -10.03
C SER A 220 -0.03 13.91 -9.33
N VAL A 221 -0.12 12.63 -8.97
CA VAL A 221 -1.03 12.11 -7.95
C VAL A 221 -0.21 11.89 -6.70
N VAL A 222 -0.49 12.62 -5.63
CA VAL A 222 0.34 12.63 -4.42
C VAL A 222 -0.37 11.91 -3.28
N CYS A 223 0.26 10.88 -2.73
CA CYS A 223 -0.27 10.10 -1.61
C CYS A 223 0.40 10.47 -0.29
N PRO A 224 -0.34 10.44 0.83
CA PRO A 224 0.26 10.40 2.15
C PRO A 224 0.88 9.01 2.40
N VAL A 225 1.71 8.90 3.43
CA VAL A 225 1.98 7.60 4.04
C VAL A 225 0.76 7.21 4.86
N ILE A 226 0.23 6.02 4.57
CA ILE A 226 -0.96 5.49 5.23
C ILE A 226 -0.52 4.72 6.47
N ASP A 227 -0.90 5.22 7.63
CA ASP A 227 -0.70 4.57 8.93
C ASP A 227 -1.86 3.61 9.23
N VAL A 228 -1.66 2.72 10.19
CA VAL A 228 -2.63 1.68 10.53
C VAL A 228 -3.45 2.13 11.73
N ILE A 229 -4.78 2.15 11.59
CA ILE A 229 -5.70 2.13 12.72
C ILE A 229 -6.18 0.68 12.89
N ASP A 230 -5.81 0.06 14.00
CA ASP A 230 -6.09 -1.34 14.27
C ASP A 230 -7.61 -1.60 14.27
N GLN A 231 -8.09 -2.56 13.48
CA GLN A 231 -9.54 -2.85 13.38
C GLN A 231 -10.14 -3.36 14.69
N ASP A 232 -9.35 -3.94 15.60
CA ASP A 232 -9.82 -4.58 16.81
C ASP A 232 -9.69 -3.64 18.02
N THR A 233 -8.58 -2.90 18.14
CA THR A 233 -8.30 -1.98 19.26
C THR A 233 -8.49 -0.50 18.93
N LEU A 234 -8.54 -0.13 17.65
CA LEU A 234 -8.56 1.24 17.14
C LEU A 234 -7.31 2.06 17.50
N ASP A 235 -6.21 1.41 17.88
CA ASP A 235 -4.92 2.06 18.11
C ASP A 235 -4.38 2.62 16.78
N TYR A 236 -3.90 3.86 16.81
CA TYR A 236 -3.19 4.48 15.69
C TYR A 236 -1.70 4.08 15.76
N ARG A 237 -1.18 3.45 14.71
CA ARG A 237 0.20 2.95 14.64
C ARG A 237 0.88 3.41 13.35
N ALA A 238 2.11 3.88 13.49
CA ALA A 238 2.95 4.21 12.34
C ALA A 238 3.20 2.97 11.48
N THR A 239 3.16 3.12 10.17
CA THR A 239 3.70 2.08 9.27
C THR A 239 5.22 2.04 9.43
N GLY A 240 5.75 0.89 9.89
CA GLY A 240 7.15 0.74 10.32
C GLY A 240 8.17 0.62 9.20
N THR A 241 7.74 0.43 7.95
CA THR A 241 8.63 0.32 6.78
C THR A 241 8.19 1.32 5.72
N VAL A 242 9.15 1.94 5.03
CA VAL A 242 8.84 2.76 3.86
C VAL A 242 8.45 1.82 2.73
N LEU A 243 7.22 1.96 2.24
CA LEU A 243 6.64 1.10 1.21
C LEU A 243 6.15 1.98 0.06
N LYS A 244 6.28 1.47 -1.16
CA LYS A 244 5.62 1.98 -2.36
C LYS A 244 4.48 1.05 -2.75
N GLY A 245 3.51 1.56 -3.49
CA GLY A 245 2.44 0.77 -4.06
C GLY A 245 2.87 0.07 -5.35
N GLY A 246 2.54 -1.21 -5.45
CA GLY A 246 2.77 -2.06 -6.62
C GLY A 246 1.56 -2.94 -6.91
N PHE A 247 1.72 -3.91 -7.79
CA PHE A 247 0.68 -4.88 -8.12
C PHE A 247 1.27 -6.16 -8.72
N ASP A 248 0.50 -7.25 -8.68
CA ASP A 248 0.81 -8.50 -9.38
C ASP A 248 0.10 -8.59 -10.73
N TRP A 249 0.46 -9.58 -11.57
CA TRP A 249 -0.19 -9.77 -12.88
C TRP A 249 -1.68 -10.07 -12.81
N GLY A 250 -2.21 -10.45 -11.64
CA GLY A 250 -3.65 -10.52 -11.40
C GLY A 250 -4.31 -9.16 -11.19
N LEU A 251 -3.54 -8.07 -11.31
CA LEU A 251 -3.92 -6.69 -11.03
C LEU A 251 -4.36 -6.44 -9.58
N HIS A 252 -3.83 -7.22 -8.61
CA HIS A 252 -4.07 -6.95 -7.18
C HIS A 252 -3.01 -5.99 -6.66
N PHE A 253 -3.45 -4.96 -5.94
CA PHE A 253 -2.54 -4.02 -5.29
C PHE A 253 -1.67 -4.73 -4.24
N ARG A 254 -0.39 -4.36 -4.18
CA ARG A 254 0.60 -4.86 -3.24
C ARG A 254 1.37 -3.71 -2.62
N TRP A 255 1.73 -3.84 -1.35
CA TRP A 255 2.75 -3.00 -0.74
C TRP A 255 4.13 -3.61 -1.03
N VAL A 256 5.02 -2.82 -1.60
CA VAL A 256 6.36 -3.26 -2.02
C VAL A 256 7.39 -2.41 -1.29
N PRO A 257 8.43 -3.00 -0.67
CA PRO A 257 9.52 -2.20 -0.12
C PRO A 257 10.25 -1.44 -1.22
N LEU A 258 10.81 -0.28 -0.88
CA LEU A 258 11.73 0.41 -1.79
C LEU A 258 12.96 -0.48 -2.05
N THR A 259 13.51 -0.41 -3.27
CA THR A 259 14.79 -1.05 -3.57
C THR A 259 15.92 -0.32 -2.86
N ASP A 260 17.10 -0.93 -2.80
CA ASP A 260 18.25 -0.27 -2.17
C ASP A 260 18.71 0.95 -2.97
N GLU A 261 18.60 0.92 -4.30
CA GLU A 261 18.85 2.08 -5.16
C GLU A 261 17.89 3.22 -4.86
N GLU A 262 16.59 2.93 -4.68
CA GLU A 262 15.60 3.94 -4.32
C GLU A 262 15.84 4.51 -2.93
N LYS A 263 16.21 3.67 -1.95
CA LYS A 263 16.58 4.15 -0.61
C LYS A 263 17.81 5.05 -0.66
N MET A 264 18.82 4.69 -1.45
CA MET A 264 20.06 5.48 -1.62
C MET A 264 19.83 6.77 -2.39
N ALA A 265 18.86 6.80 -3.32
CA ALA A 265 18.49 8.00 -4.07
C ALA A 265 17.75 9.04 -3.20
N ARG A 266 17.23 8.65 -2.03
CA ARG A 266 16.59 9.57 -1.09
C ARG A 266 17.66 10.32 -0.31
N VAL A 267 17.74 11.63 -0.57
CA VAL A 267 18.66 12.53 0.13
C VAL A 267 18.37 12.52 1.63
N GLU A 268 17.08 12.56 2.01
CA GLU A 268 16.65 12.58 3.40
C GLU A 268 15.38 11.73 3.63
N PRO A 269 15.08 11.31 4.88
CA PRO A 269 13.86 10.58 5.20
C PRO A 269 12.56 11.32 4.86
N THR A 270 12.63 12.65 4.75
CA THR A 270 11.52 13.54 4.38
C THR A 270 11.31 13.66 2.87
N SER A 271 12.30 13.23 2.06
CA SER A 271 12.24 13.35 0.60
C SER A 271 11.07 12.56 0.02
N VAL A 272 10.28 13.22 -0.83
CA VAL A 272 9.24 12.61 -1.67
C VAL A 272 9.85 11.50 -2.52
N TYR A 273 9.15 10.38 -2.62
CA TYR A 273 9.56 9.24 -3.45
C TYR A 273 8.45 8.79 -4.38
N ARG A 274 8.83 8.15 -5.48
CA ARG A 274 7.91 7.71 -6.53
C ARG A 274 7.29 6.36 -6.16
N SER A 275 6.06 6.14 -6.62
CA SER A 275 5.36 4.87 -6.45
C SER A 275 4.80 4.38 -7.78
N PRO A 276 4.94 3.10 -8.15
CA PRO A 276 4.28 2.56 -9.33
C PRO A 276 2.76 2.75 -9.31
N ALA A 277 2.14 2.46 -8.16
CA ALA A 277 0.69 2.54 -8.00
C ALA A 277 0.29 3.30 -6.72
N VAL A 278 -0.92 3.85 -6.73
CA VAL A 278 -1.61 4.31 -5.52
C VAL A 278 -2.38 3.16 -4.89
N ALA A 279 -2.54 3.19 -3.57
CA ALA A 279 -3.49 2.30 -2.88
C ALA A 279 -4.95 2.63 -3.25
N GLY A 280 -5.21 3.88 -3.67
CA GLY A 280 -6.49 4.34 -4.19
C GLY A 280 -7.36 5.08 -3.17
N GLY A 281 -7.37 4.64 -1.91
CA GLY A 281 -8.18 5.24 -0.83
C GLY A 281 -7.88 6.71 -0.56
N LEU A 282 -6.61 7.12 -0.68
CA LEU A 282 -6.10 8.40 -0.18
C LEU A 282 -5.10 9.01 -1.16
N PHE A 283 -5.47 10.11 -1.81
CA PHE A 283 -4.55 10.86 -2.68
C PHE A 283 -5.04 12.28 -2.97
N LEU A 284 -4.08 13.17 -3.25
CA LEU A 284 -4.25 14.53 -3.73
C LEU A 284 -4.00 14.59 -5.25
N ILE A 285 -4.83 15.34 -5.97
CA ILE A 285 -4.62 15.65 -7.39
C ILE A 285 -5.10 17.08 -7.68
N SER A 286 -4.47 17.77 -8.64
CA SER A 286 -4.98 19.06 -9.10
C SER A 286 -6.28 18.86 -9.88
N ARG A 287 -7.26 19.74 -9.71
CA ARG A 287 -8.54 19.66 -10.45
C ARG A 287 -8.30 19.64 -11.96
N SER A 288 -7.42 20.53 -12.43
CA SER A 288 -7.09 20.62 -13.85
C SER A 288 -6.48 19.34 -14.40
N TRP A 289 -5.66 18.63 -13.61
CA TRP A 289 -5.10 17.34 -14.02
C TRP A 289 -6.11 16.21 -13.95
N TRP A 290 -6.97 16.19 -12.92
CA TRP A 290 -8.09 15.27 -12.80
C TRP A 290 -9.01 15.29 -14.03
N ASP A 291 -9.38 16.49 -14.48
CA ASP A 291 -10.22 16.68 -15.67
C ASP A 291 -9.50 16.29 -16.95
N GLN A 292 -8.21 16.65 -17.10
CA GLN A 292 -7.38 16.27 -18.25
C GLN A 292 -7.22 14.75 -18.38
N LEU A 293 -7.08 14.03 -17.27
CA LEU A 293 -7.01 12.57 -17.23
C LEU A 293 -8.36 11.88 -17.52
N GLY A 294 -9.42 12.66 -17.78
CA GLY A 294 -10.77 12.14 -18.01
C GLY A 294 -11.35 11.46 -16.77
N LYS A 295 -11.00 11.96 -15.58
CA LYS A 295 -11.50 11.51 -14.26
C LYS A 295 -11.27 10.01 -14.06
N TYR A 296 -12.13 9.32 -13.30
CA TYR A 296 -12.20 7.86 -13.36
C TYR A 296 -13.02 7.38 -14.56
N ASP A 297 -12.75 6.14 -15.00
CA ASP A 297 -13.69 5.37 -15.83
C ASP A 297 -14.99 5.08 -15.06
N VAL A 298 -16.07 5.79 -15.41
CA VAL A 298 -17.40 5.60 -14.80
C VAL A 298 -18.04 4.25 -15.12
N GLY A 299 -17.47 3.49 -16.06
CA GLY A 299 -17.84 2.11 -16.35
C GLY A 299 -17.29 1.09 -15.35
N LEU A 300 -16.39 1.48 -14.44
CA LEU A 300 -15.97 0.64 -13.30
C LEU A 300 -17.09 0.60 -12.25
N ASP A 301 -17.38 -0.59 -11.73
CA ASP A 301 -18.49 -0.82 -10.82
C ASP A 301 -18.05 -0.97 -9.37
N VAL A 302 -18.82 -0.36 -8.46
CA VAL A 302 -18.72 -0.48 -6.99
C VAL A 302 -17.34 -0.18 -6.41
N TRP A 303 -16.37 -1.09 -6.55
CA TRP A 303 -15.04 -1.02 -5.97
C TRP A 303 -14.06 -1.91 -6.75
N GLY A 304 -12.81 -1.49 -6.88
CA GLY A 304 -11.70 -2.31 -7.35
C GLY A 304 -11.12 -1.85 -8.68
N ALA A 305 -9.80 -1.99 -8.80
CA ALA A 305 -8.94 -1.64 -9.94
C ALA A 305 -8.90 -0.14 -10.31
N GLU A 306 -9.72 0.72 -9.71
CA GLU A 306 -9.71 2.16 -9.96
C GLU A 306 -8.37 2.78 -9.54
N ASN A 307 -7.76 2.24 -8.50
CA ASN A 307 -6.44 2.64 -8.02
C ASN A 307 -5.34 2.38 -9.07
N LEU A 308 -5.41 1.27 -9.80
CA LEU A 308 -4.47 0.97 -10.89
C LEU A 308 -4.78 1.79 -12.14
N GLU A 309 -6.06 2.00 -12.45
CA GLU A 309 -6.49 2.84 -13.57
C GLU A 309 -5.91 4.26 -13.49
N ILE A 310 -6.07 4.93 -12.34
CA ILE A 310 -5.52 6.28 -12.16
C ILE A 310 -3.99 6.28 -12.10
N SER A 311 -3.37 5.21 -11.59
CA SER A 311 -1.91 5.07 -11.57
C SER A 311 -1.33 4.97 -12.99
N PHE A 312 -1.95 4.15 -13.84
CA PHE A 312 -1.57 3.99 -15.24
C PHE A 312 -1.79 5.27 -16.02
N LYS A 313 -2.93 5.95 -15.81
CA LYS A 313 -3.17 7.29 -16.37
C LYS A 313 -2.08 8.28 -16.00
N ALA A 314 -1.80 8.42 -14.70
CA ALA A 314 -0.81 9.35 -14.20
C ALA A 314 0.56 9.10 -14.83
N TRP A 315 1.04 7.86 -14.82
CA TRP A 315 2.37 7.54 -15.36
C TRP A 315 2.45 7.56 -16.89
N GLN A 316 1.53 6.86 -17.56
CA GLN A 316 1.61 6.70 -19.01
C GLN A 316 1.30 8.01 -19.75
N CYS A 317 0.46 8.88 -19.19
CA CYS A 317 0.02 10.11 -19.85
C CYS A 317 0.83 11.36 -19.43
N GLY A 318 2.05 11.18 -18.92
CA GLY A 318 3.03 12.26 -18.72
C GLY A 318 3.02 12.93 -17.35
N GLY A 319 2.38 12.32 -16.36
CA GLY A 319 2.42 12.71 -14.95
C GLY A 319 3.28 11.79 -14.10
N SER A 320 2.97 11.77 -12.79
CA SER A 320 3.63 10.87 -11.83
C SER A 320 2.73 10.46 -10.68
N VAL A 321 3.13 9.41 -9.97
CA VAL A 321 2.59 9.07 -8.65
C VAL A 321 3.72 9.25 -7.61
N GLU A 322 3.44 10.06 -6.60
CA GLU A 322 4.41 10.50 -5.60
C GLU A 322 3.89 10.20 -4.19
N VAL A 323 4.78 9.91 -3.25
CA VAL A 323 4.43 9.72 -1.83
C VAL A 323 5.18 10.75 -1.01
N ALA A 324 4.45 11.55 -0.23
CA ALA A 324 5.00 12.57 0.66
C ALA A 324 5.16 12.00 2.09
N PRO A 325 6.38 11.66 2.55
CA PRO A 325 6.59 10.96 3.82
C PRO A 325 6.14 11.74 5.06
N CYS A 326 6.16 13.07 4.96
CA CYS A 326 5.73 13.97 6.05
C CYS A 326 4.21 14.13 6.14
N SER A 327 3.47 13.64 5.15
CA SER A 327 2.02 13.53 5.22
C SER A 327 1.62 12.16 5.77
N ARG A 328 0.93 12.13 6.91
CA ARG A 328 0.51 10.91 7.61
C ARG A 328 -1.01 10.90 7.75
N VAL A 329 -1.65 9.80 7.33
CA VAL A 329 -3.08 9.59 7.50
C VAL A 329 -3.32 8.16 7.95
N GLY A 330 -4.01 7.97 9.08
CA GLY A 330 -4.39 6.65 9.56
C GLY A 330 -5.63 6.12 8.84
N HIS A 331 -5.64 4.83 8.53
CA HIS A 331 -6.75 4.13 7.89
C HIS A 331 -7.11 2.86 8.67
N ILE A 332 -8.41 2.58 8.85
CA ILE A 332 -8.87 1.32 9.44
C ILE A 332 -8.80 0.22 8.37
N PHE A 333 -7.73 -0.58 8.40
CA PHE A 333 -7.57 -1.73 7.51
C PHE A 333 -8.46 -2.89 7.98
N ARG A 334 -9.44 -3.26 7.16
CA ARG A 334 -10.42 -4.32 7.46
C ARG A 334 -10.04 -5.62 6.77
N LYS A 335 -10.24 -6.76 7.43
CA LYS A 335 -10.03 -8.09 6.83
C LYS A 335 -11.11 -8.50 5.81
N ARG A 336 -12.26 -7.82 5.81
CA ARG A 336 -13.40 -8.11 4.92
C ARG A 336 -14.16 -6.83 4.55
N HIS A 337 -14.83 -6.87 3.40
CA HIS A 337 -15.75 -5.82 2.99
C HIS A 337 -17.11 -5.98 3.71
N PRO A 338 -17.64 -4.95 4.39
CA PRO A 338 -18.93 -5.03 5.08
C PRO A 338 -20.14 -4.75 4.18
N TYR A 339 -19.93 -4.42 2.91
CA TYR A 339 -20.98 -4.05 1.96
C TYR A 339 -21.20 -5.11 0.88
N THR A 340 -22.36 -5.05 0.24
CA THR A 340 -22.78 -6.02 -0.77
C THR A 340 -22.17 -5.72 -2.14
N PHE A 341 -22.14 -6.72 -3.01
CA PHE A 341 -21.76 -6.59 -4.41
C PHE A 341 -22.88 -7.22 -5.24
N PRO A 342 -23.60 -6.48 -6.09
CA PRO A 342 -24.76 -7.00 -6.82
C PRO A 342 -24.45 -8.28 -7.62
N GLU A 343 -23.26 -8.35 -8.23
CA GLU A 343 -22.80 -9.49 -9.02
C GLU A 343 -21.76 -10.36 -8.29
N GLY A 344 -21.55 -10.11 -6.99
CA GLY A 344 -20.49 -10.71 -6.18
C GLY A 344 -19.14 -9.97 -6.30
N ASN A 345 -18.38 -9.95 -5.21
CA ASN A 345 -17.12 -9.20 -5.11
C ASN A 345 -16.10 -9.64 -6.19
N ALA A 346 -15.90 -10.96 -6.32
CA ALA A 346 -14.91 -11.51 -7.24
C ALA A 346 -15.20 -11.13 -8.70
N ASN A 347 -16.46 -11.21 -9.14
CA ASN A 347 -16.84 -10.87 -10.52
C ASN A 347 -16.77 -9.36 -10.76
N THR A 348 -17.21 -8.55 -9.80
CA THR A 348 -17.13 -7.08 -9.89
C THR A 348 -15.68 -6.63 -10.04
N TYR A 349 -14.80 -7.14 -9.18
CA TYR A 349 -13.38 -6.85 -9.25
C TYR A 349 -12.76 -7.31 -10.57
N LEU A 350 -13.08 -8.54 -11.00
CA LEU A 350 -12.52 -9.12 -12.22
C LEU A 350 -12.98 -8.37 -13.48
N ARG A 351 -14.24 -7.92 -13.52
CA ARG A 351 -14.78 -7.05 -14.57
C ARG A 351 -14.01 -5.74 -14.64
N ASN A 352 -13.84 -5.06 -13.50
CA ASN A 352 -13.11 -3.81 -13.42
C ASN A 352 -11.65 -3.96 -13.84
N SER A 353 -10.96 -4.98 -13.32
CA SER A 353 -9.58 -5.30 -13.71
C SER A 353 -9.47 -5.57 -15.20
N ARG A 354 -10.44 -6.27 -15.81
CA ARG A 354 -10.47 -6.48 -17.26
C ARG A 354 -10.60 -5.17 -18.04
N ARG A 355 -11.49 -4.25 -17.62
CA ARG A 355 -11.61 -2.92 -18.26
C ARG A 355 -10.28 -2.17 -18.23
N VAL A 356 -9.59 -2.18 -17.09
CA VAL A 356 -8.27 -1.55 -16.95
C VAL A 356 -7.23 -2.26 -17.81
N ALA A 357 -7.22 -3.59 -17.80
CA ALA A 357 -6.28 -4.41 -18.55
C ALA A 357 -6.35 -4.14 -20.07
N GLU A 358 -7.56 -4.17 -20.61
CA GLU A 358 -7.87 -3.96 -22.04
C GLU A 358 -7.54 -2.56 -22.56
N VAL A 359 -7.47 -1.57 -21.67
CA VAL A 359 -7.13 -0.19 -22.05
C VAL A 359 -5.65 0.09 -21.87
N TRP A 360 -4.99 -0.47 -20.85
CA TRP A 360 -3.70 0.04 -20.35
C TRP A 360 -2.51 -0.93 -20.41
N LEU A 361 -2.72 -2.24 -20.63
CA LEU A 361 -1.62 -3.24 -20.59
C LEU A 361 -1.00 -3.58 -21.95
N ASP A 362 -1.56 -3.08 -23.05
CA ASP A 362 -1.07 -3.36 -24.40
C ASP A 362 -0.86 -4.87 -24.66
N GLU A 363 0.28 -5.25 -25.24
CA GLU A 363 0.64 -6.64 -25.49
C GLU A 363 0.85 -7.46 -24.22
N PHE A 364 1.01 -6.83 -23.04
CA PHE A 364 1.22 -7.51 -21.75
C PHE A 364 -0.08 -8.00 -21.10
N ILE A 365 -1.22 -7.74 -21.72
CA ILE A 365 -2.52 -8.20 -21.25
C ILE A 365 -2.63 -9.74 -21.11
N HIS A 366 -1.83 -10.50 -21.88
CA HIS A 366 -1.80 -11.96 -21.78
C HIS A 366 -1.42 -12.43 -20.37
N PHE A 367 -0.47 -11.80 -19.69
CA PHE A 367 -0.09 -12.15 -18.31
C PHE A 367 -1.26 -11.99 -17.32
N PHE A 368 -2.11 -10.99 -17.55
CA PHE A 368 -3.35 -10.83 -16.78
C PHE A 368 -4.32 -11.97 -17.02
N TYR A 369 -4.54 -12.34 -18.28
CA TYR A 369 -5.44 -13.45 -18.62
C TYR A 369 -4.89 -14.82 -18.20
N GLU A 370 -3.58 -15.02 -18.17
CA GLU A 370 -2.94 -16.23 -17.65
C GLU A 370 -3.11 -16.33 -16.13
N THR A 371 -2.94 -15.21 -15.41
CA THR A 371 -3.15 -15.17 -13.95
C THR A 371 -4.64 -15.26 -13.59
N ARG A 372 -5.53 -14.76 -14.46
CA ARG A 372 -6.97 -14.66 -14.24
C ARG A 372 -7.78 -15.11 -15.47
N PRO A 373 -7.74 -16.40 -15.84
CA PRO A 373 -8.37 -16.91 -17.07
C PRO A 373 -9.89 -16.71 -17.10
N ASN A 374 -10.52 -16.73 -15.92
CA ASN A 374 -11.96 -16.46 -15.78
C ASN A 374 -12.38 -15.06 -16.26
N ALA A 375 -11.45 -14.11 -16.39
CA ALA A 375 -11.75 -12.76 -16.88
C ALA A 375 -12.28 -12.78 -18.32
N LEU A 376 -11.82 -13.73 -19.16
CA LEU A 376 -12.23 -13.84 -20.55
C LEU A 376 -13.75 -14.03 -20.70
N GLN A 377 -14.38 -14.69 -19.72
CA GLN A 377 -15.80 -15.00 -19.70
C GLN A 377 -16.68 -13.86 -19.17
N ILE A 378 -16.09 -12.82 -18.56
CA ILE A 378 -16.83 -11.73 -17.93
C ILE A 378 -16.92 -10.53 -18.90
N PRO A 379 -18.13 -10.12 -19.34
CA PRO A 379 -18.29 -8.94 -20.17
C PRO A 379 -17.78 -7.69 -19.44
N HIS A 380 -16.86 -6.96 -20.06
CA HIS A 380 -16.29 -5.75 -19.48
C HIS A 380 -17.01 -4.46 -19.93
N GLY A 381 -18.00 -4.56 -20.83
CA GLY A 381 -18.70 -3.41 -21.39
C GLY A 381 -17.85 -2.62 -22.40
N ASP A 382 -18.40 -1.51 -22.92
CA ASP A 382 -17.68 -0.66 -23.87
C ASP A 382 -16.54 0.13 -23.20
N ILE A 383 -15.39 0.18 -23.87
CA ILE A 383 -14.16 0.87 -23.46
C ILE A 383 -13.62 1.79 -24.56
N SER A 384 -14.38 2.02 -25.63
CA SER A 384 -13.96 2.81 -26.79
C SER A 384 -13.53 4.23 -26.39
N GLU A 385 -14.34 4.91 -25.58
CA GLU A 385 -14.03 6.26 -25.09
C GLU A 385 -12.73 6.30 -24.26
N ARG A 386 -12.44 5.24 -23.49
CA ARG A 386 -11.22 5.15 -22.67
C ARG A 386 -9.98 4.94 -23.56
N LYS A 387 -10.08 4.13 -24.62
CA LYS A 387 -9.03 3.95 -25.63
C LYS A 387 -8.78 5.24 -26.42
N GLU A 388 -9.85 5.95 -26.81
CA GLU A 388 -9.76 7.25 -27.48
C GLU A 388 -9.11 8.32 -26.60
N LEU A 389 -9.48 8.37 -25.31
CA LEU A 389 -8.84 9.26 -24.34
C LEU A 389 -7.34 9.00 -24.25
N ARG A 390 -6.94 7.73 -24.12
CA ARG A 390 -5.53 7.32 -24.07
C ARG A 390 -4.77 7.75 -25.33
N SER A 391 -5.38 7.59 -26.51
CA SER A 391 -4.82 8.05 -27.78
C SER A 391 -4.67 9.57 -27.83
N ARG A 392 -5.72 10.31 -27.45
CA ARG A 392 -5.76 11.78 -27.47
C ARG A 392 -4.72 12.43 -26.56
N LEU A 393 -4.44 11.81 -25.41
CA LEU A 393 -3.43 12.27 -24.46
C LEU A 393 -2.00 11.88 -24.86
N GLY A 394 -1.82 11.09 -25.93
CA GLY A 394 -0.50 10.65 -26.38
C GLY A 394 0.22 9.80 -25.33
N CYS A 395 -0.52 8.96 -24.59
CA CYS A 395 0.06 8.19 -23.50
C CYS A 395 1.08 7.17 -24.01
N ARG A 396 2.13 6.94 -23.21
CA ARG A 396 3.17 5.94 -23.44
C ARG A 396 2.60 4.52 -23.33
N GLY A 397 3.25 3.56 -23.98
CA GLY A 397 2.89 2.15 -23.88
C GLY A 397 3.28 1.52 -22.53
N PHE A 398 2.65 0.39 -22.21
CA PHE A 398 2.87 -0.33 -20.97
C PHE A 398 4.28 -0.92 -20.85
N GLY A 399 4.92 -1.29 -21.97
CA GLY A 399 6.34 -1.70 -21.96
C GLY A 399 7.28 -0.61 -21.44
N TRP A 400 6.98 0.67 -21.70
CA TRP A 400 7.72 1.79 -21.10
C TRP A 400 7.46 1.89 -19.59
N TYR A 401 6.22 1.67 -19.16
CA TYR A 401 5.83 1.68 -17.76
C TYR A 401 6.60 0.61 -16.98
N LEU A 402 6.63 -0.64 -17.45
CA LEU A 402 7.39 -1.72 -16.82
C LEU A 402 8.88 -1.38 -16.75
N LYS A 403 9.48 -0.92 -17.86
CA LYS A 403 10.91 -0.63 -17.91
C LYS A 403 11.34 0.53 -17.02
N THR A 404 10.49 1.55 -16.88
CA THR A 404 10.89 2.86 -16.31
C THR A 404 10.30 3.10 -14.93
N ILE A 405 9.11 2.59 -14.67
CA ILE A 405 8.32 2.89 -13.48
C ILE A 405 8.27 1.70 -12.53
N TYR A 406 8.10 0.48 -13.07
CA TYR A 406 7.97 -0.71 -12.24
C TYR A 406 8.79 -1.91 -12.74
N PRO A 407 10.13 -1.78 -12.82
CA PRO A 407 11.01 -2.84 -13.31
C PRO A 407 11.05 -4.08 -12.40
N GLU A 408 10.61 -3.96 -11.16
CA GLU A 408 10.57 -5.06 -10.19
C GLU A 408 9.38 -6.00 -10.42
N LEU A 409 8.39 -5.60 -11.22
CA LEU A 409 7.34 -6.52 -11.65
C LEU A 409 7.94 -7.49 -12.69
N ALA A 410 8.36 -8.64 -12.20
CA ALA A 410 8.93 -9.70 -13.03
C ALA A 410 7.92 -10.08 -14.14
N THR A 411 8.30 -9.89 -15.40
CA THR A 411 7.59 -10.47 -16.55
C THR A 411 8.00 -11.94 -16.66
N PRO A 412 7.05 -12.90 -16.59
CA PRO A 412 7.35 -14.28 -16.98
C PRO A 412 7.98 -14.26 -18.37
N SER A 413 9.10 -14.95 -18.56
CA SER A 413 9.75 -14.96 -19.88
C SER A 413 8.81 -15.64 -20.89
N ARG A 414 8.77 -15.17 -22.16
CA ARG A 414 8.00 -15.81 -23.25
C ARG A 414 8.36 -17.28 -23.51
N HIS A 415 9.39 -17.79 -22.83
CA HIS A 415 9.82 -19.16 -22.88
C HIS A 415 9.32 -19.96 -21.68
N GLU A 416 8.58 -19.39 -20.73
CA GLU A 416 8.02 -20.15 -19.61
C GLU A 416 6.78 -20.95 -20.05
N LEU A 417 6.72 -22.20 -19.58
CA LEU A 417 5.60 -23.13 -19.70
C LEU A 417 4.71 -23.13 -18.46
N ALA A 418 5.26 -22.75 -17.31
CA ALA A 418 4.56 -22.68 -16.03
C ALA A 418 5.38 -21.82 -15.04
N TYR A 419 4.72 -21.20 -14.05
CA TYR A 419 5.41 -20.45 -13.00
C TYR A 419 4.62 -20.43 -11.69
N GLY A 420 5.26 -19.91 -10.64
CA GLY A 420 4.71 -19.82 -9.30
C GLY A 420 5.20 -20.94 -8.38
N GLN A 421 4.35 -21.36 -7.44
CA GLN A 421 4.68 -22.44 -6.52
C GLN A 421 4.60 -23.81 -7.20
N LEU A 422 5.62 -24.64 -7.02
CA LEU A 422 5.62 -26.05 -7.44
C LEU A 422 5.09 -26.94 -6.31
N ARG A 423 3.82 -27.37 -6.41
CA ARG A 423 3.02 -27.90 -5.32
C ARG A 423 2.81 -29.40 -5.36
N GLN A 424 2.67 -29.99 -4.17
CA GLN A 424 2.06 -31.29 -3.93
C GLN A 424 1.01 -31.14 -2.81
N ARG A 425 -0.26 -30.96 -3.18
CA ARG A 425 -1.33 -30.64 -2.21
C ARG A 425 -1.00 -29.38 -1.40
N ASN A 426 -0.65 -29.54 -0.12
CA ASN A 426 -0.36 -28.43 0.81
C ASN A 426 1.15 -28.20 1.00
N THR A 427 2.01 -28.97 0.33
CA THR A 427 3.46 -28.77 0.36
C THR A 427 3.97 -28.21 -0.96
N CYS A 428 5.08 -27.48 -0.89
CA CYS A 428 5.71 -26.75 -1.97
C CYS A 428 7.20 -27.09 -2.00
N LEU A 429 7.78 -27.17 -3.21
CA LEU A 429 9.22 -27.19 -3.38
C LEU A 429 9.81 -25.86 -2.91
N GLN A 430 10.81 -25.92 -2.05
CA GLN A 430 11.49 -24.76 -1.47
C GLN A 430 12.97 -24.83 -1.80
N GLY A 431 13.50 -23.75 -2.35
CA GLY A 431 14.94 -23.56 -2.53
C GLY A 431 15.60 -22.89 -1.31
N PRO A 432 16.92 -22.72 -1.35
CA PRO A 432 17.69 -22.18 -0.23
C PRO A 432 17.35 -20.73 0.07
N GLU A 433 17.41 -20.36 1.35
CA GLU A 433 17.26 -18.95 1.78
C GLU A 433 18.52 -18.16 1.36
N SER A 434 18.33 -17.10 0.56
CA SER A 434 19.37 -16.23 -0.06
C SER A 434 19.82 -16.66 -1.48
N PRO A 435 19.18 -16.13 -2.55
CA PRO A 435 19.60 -16.33 -3.94
C PRO A 435 20.71 -15.38 -4.42
N SER A 436 21.17 -14.45 -3.58
CA SER A 436 22.22 -13.50 -3.96
C SER A 436 23.59 -14.17 -3.90
N LEU A 437 24.12 -14.57 -5.07
CA LEU A 437 25.55 -14.76 -5.27
C LEU A 437 26.25 -13.39 -5.16
N ASP A 438 26.45 -12.93 -3.93
CA ASP A 438 27.35 -11.82 -3.67
C ASP A 438 28.74 -12.21 -4.19
N LYS A 439 29.22 -11.47 -5.21
CA LYS A 439 30.59 -11.60 -5.76
C LYS A 439 31.72 -11.38 -4.72
N LYS A 440 31.38 -11.13 -3.44
CA LYS A 440 32.32 -10.80 -2.36
C LYS A 440 32.34 -11.76 -1.17
N GLN A 441 31.55 -12.84 -1.17
CA GLN A 441 31.74 -13.92 -0.20
C GLN A 441 32.21 -15.18 -0.93
N GLN A 442 33.51 -15.46 -0.85
CA GLN A 442 34.03 -16.82 -0.99
C GLN A 442 33.41 -17.66 0.13
N ARG A 443 32.18 -18.14 -0.10
CA ARG A 443 31.56 -19.19 0.73
C ARG A 443 32.39 -20.47 0.56
N ALA A 444 32.43 -21.27 1.61
CA ALA A 444 33.14 -22.54 1.63
C ALA A 444 32.71 -23.41 0.42
N PRO A 445 33.63 -24.16 -0.22
CA PRO A 445 33.37 -24.90 -1.46
C PRO A 445 32.29 -25.99 -1.39
N ASP A 446 31.78 -26.33 -0.20
CA ASP A 446 30.98 -27.53 0.08
C ASP A 446 29.57 -27.27 0.64
N THR A 447 29.02 -26.04 0.57
CA THR A 447 27.61 -25.86 0.99
C THR A 447 26.67 -26.33 -0.11
N GLU A 448 26.20 -27.57 -0.02
CA GLU A 448 25.21 -28.12 -0.93
C GLU A 448 23.91 -27.30 -0.87
N LEU A 449 23.55 -26.64 -1.96
CA LEU A 449 22.29 -25.90 -2.10
C LEU A 449 21.16 -26.85 -2.45
N LEU A 450 20.72 -27.62 -1.46
CA LEU A 450 19.63 -28.60 -1.60
C LEU A 450 18.26 -27.92 -1.69
N VAL A 451 17.31 -28.64 -2.27
CA VAL A 451 15.89 -28.25 -2.27
C VAL A 451 15.10 -29.09 -1.28
N GLU A 452 14.17 -28.45 -0.59
CA GLU A 452 13.33 -29.04 0.45
C GLU A 452 11.86 -29.06 0.02
N VAL A 453 11.04 -29.87 0.69
CA VAL A 453 9.60 -29.89 0.50
C VAL A 453 8.95 -29.46 1.81
N THR A 454 8.35 -28.27 1.82
CA THR A 454 7.83 -27.63 3.04
C THR A 454 6.38 -27.22 2.84
N THR A 455 5.70 -26.72 3.88
CA THR A 455 4.34 -26.21 3.73
C THR A 455 4.31 -25.01 2.77
N CYS A 456 3.31 -24.95 1.90
CA CYS A 456 3.15 -23.82 1.00
C CYS A 456 2.84 -22.53 1.77
N VAL A 457 3.66 -21.50 1.56
CA VAL A 457 3.50 -20.17 2.14
C VAL A 457 3.34 -19.18 0.99
N ALA A 458 2.18 -18.51 0.93
CA ALA A 458 1.92 -17.51 -0.10
C ALA A 458 3.00 -16.41 -0.06
N GLU A 459 3.45 -15.98 -1.24
CA GLU A 459 4.42 -14.88 -1.42
C GLU A 459 5.82 -15.15 -0.84
N ARG A 460 6.14 -16.41 -0.50
CA ARG A 460 7.51 -16.78 -0.11
C ARG A 460 8.37 -16.94 -1.36
N ALA A 461 9.29 -16.00 -1.59
CA ALA A 461 10.19 -16.01 -2.75
C ALA A 461 10.99 -17.33 -2.91
N THR A 462 11.33 -18.01 -1.81
CA THR A 462 12.04 -19.30 -1.84
C THR A 462 11.16 -20.47 -2.31
N GLN A 463 9.87 -20.27 -2.53
CA GLN A 463 8.94 -21.24 -3.10
C GLN A 463 8.43 -20.83 -4.50
N GLU A 464 8.95 -19.75 -5.06
CA GLU A 464 8.63 -19.29 -6.41
C GLU A 464 9.58 -19.93 -7.43
N TRP A 465 9.01 -20.66 -8.39
CA TRP A 465 9.71 -21.39 -9.45
C TRP A 465 9.11 -21.05 -10.82
N SER A 466 9.89 -21.27 -11.86
CA SER A 466 9.46 -21.18 -13.26
C SER A 466 9.90 -22.44 -13.99
N LEU A 467 9.13 -22.90 -14.97
CA LEU A 467 9.50 -23.97 -15.91
C LEU A 467 9.59 -23.35 -17.30
N SER A 468 10.72 -23.49 -17.98
CA SER A 468 10.92 -23.00 -19.35
C SER A 468 10.68 -24.06 -20.43
N GLN A 469 10.56 -23.63 -21.69
CA GLN A 469 10.33 -24.43 -22.90
C GLN A 469 11.51 -25.37 -23.19
N ASP A 470 12.72 -24.93 -22.91
CA ASP A 470 13.93 -25.74 -22.96
C ASP A 470 14.05 -26.72 -21.78
N GLY A 471 13.17 -26.58 -20.78
CA GLY A 471 13.00 -27.51 -19.67
C GLY A 471 13.76 -27.13 -18.40
N ALA A 472 14.23 -25.88 -18.25
CA ALA A 472 14.83 -25.46 -17.00
C ALA A 472 13.73 -25.18 -15.95
N VAL A 473 13.90 -25.73 -14.75
CA VAL A 473 13.09 -25.36 -13.58
C VAL A 473 13.91 -24.39 -12.75
N ALA A 474 13.55 -23.11 -12.73
CA ALA A 474 14.42 -22.04 -12.25
C ALA A 474 13.81 -21.18 -11.14
N GLN A 475 14.68 -20.69 -10.27
CA GLN A 475 14.39 -19.78 -9.16
C GLN A 475 15.54 -18.79 -8.99
N GLY A 476 15.27 -17.49 -9.08
CA GLY A 476 16.27 -16.45 -8.79
C GLY A 476 17.55 -16.53 -9.62
N GLY A 477 17.50 -17.07 -10.84
CA GLY A 477 18.67 -17.29 -11.71
C GLY A 477 19.44 -18.61 -11.45
N LEU A 478 18.99 -19.42 -10.50
CA LEU A 478 19.46 -20.78 -10.25
C LEU A 478 18.47 -21.80 -10.85
N CYS A 479 18.98 -22.93 -11.32
CA CYS A 479 18.23 -23.99 -11.95
C CYS A 479 18.32 -25.28 -11.15
N LEU A 480 17.18 -25.98 -11.07
CA LEU A 480 17.04 -27.30 -10.47
C LEU A 480 17.94 -28.29 -11.24
N SER A 481 18.88 -28.89 -10.54
CA SER A 481 20.02 -29.61 -11.10
C SER A 481 20.22 -30.95 -10.42
N VAL A 482 20.68 -31.95 -11.19
CA VAL A 482 21.19 -33.23 -10.65
C VAL A 482 22.66 -33.34 -11.03
N LEU A 483 23.54 -33.35 -10.03
CA LEU A 483 24.99 -33.22 -10.23
C LEU A 483 25.60 -34.46 -10.91
N ALA A 484 25.16 -35.65 -10.50
CA ALA A 484 25.60 -36.92 -11.02
C ALA A 484 24.43 -37.94 -11.07
N PRO A 485 24.38 -38.85 -12.05
CA PRO A 485 23.36 -39.91 -12.07
C PRO A 485 23.38 -40.83 -10.85
N SER A 486 24.51 -40.92 -10.14
CA SER A 486 24.69 -41.66 -8.90
C SER A 486 24.22 -40.90 -7.66
N ASP A 487 24.05 -39.58 -7.75
CA ASP A 487 23.49 -38.76 -6.68
C ASP A 487 22.00 -38.57 -6.94
N ALA A 488 21.17 -39.15 -6.07
CA ALA A 488 19.72 -39.00 -6.18
C ALA A 488 19.25 -37.61 -5.74
N ARG A 489 20.11 -36.78 -5.14
CA ARG A 489 19.72 -35.48 -4.59
C ARG A 489 19.56 -34.43 -5.67
N VAL A 490 18.61 -33.54 -5.42
CA VAL A 490 18.31 -32.41 -6.28
C VAL A 490 18.86 -31.14 -5.63
N HIS A 491 19.57 -30.35 -6.41
CA HIS A 491 20.22 -29.13 -5.98
C HIS A 491 19.76 -27.95 -6.83
N VAL A 492 20.13 -26.74 -6.43
CA VAL A 492 20.10 -25.57 -7.31
C VAL A 492 21.53 -25.14 -7.67
N GLN A 493 21.78 -24.85 -8.93
CA GLN A 493 23.05 -24.33 -9.44
C GLN A 493 22.80 -23.17 -10.39
N GLN A 494 23.84 -22.42 -10.76
CA GLN A 494 23.73 -21.44 -11.84
C GLN A 494 23.11 -22.08 -13.08
N CYS A 495 22.12 -21.41 -13.67
CA CYS A 495 21.47 -21.90 -14.88
C CYS A 495 22.47 -21.99 -16.04
N LEU A 496 22.61 -23.18 -16.60
CA LEU A 496 23.46 -23.56 -17.72
C LEU A 496 22.66 -24.44 -18.68
N ALA A 497 22.84 -24.23 -19.97
CA ALA A 497 22.22 -25.08 -20.98
C ALA A 497 22.84 -26.49 -20.92
N GLY A 498 22.00 -27.52 -20.72
CA GLY A 498 22.47 -28.90 -20.74
C GLY A 498 21.50 -29.90 -20.14
N PRO A 499 21.71 -31.21 -20.37
CA PRO A 499 20.79 -32.26 -19.95
C PRO A 499 20.70 -32.44 -18.43
N LYS A 500 21.68 -31.95 -17.65
CA LYS A 500 21.73 -32.03 -16.17
C LYS A 500 20.79 -31.06 -15.45
N GLN A 501 20.27 -30.07 -16.16
CA GLN A 501 19.34 -29.05 -15.65
C GLN A 501 18.03 -29.04 -16.44
N ARG A 502 17.86 -30.02 -17.32
CA ARG A 502 16.68 -30.15 -18.18
C ARG A 502 15.68 -31.07 -17.53
N TRP A 503 14.43 -30.64 -17.46
CA TRP A 503 13.30 -31.36 -16.92
C TRP A 503 12.21 -31.45 -18.00
N LEU A 504 11.91 -32.67 -18.39
CA LEU A 504 10.84 -33.01 -19.32
C LEU A 504 9.56 -33.19 -18.54
N ARG A 505 8.59 -32.31 -18.81
CA ARG A 505 7.27 -32.40 -18.19
C ARG A 505 6.40 -33.43 -18.91
N GLN A 506 5.84 -34.36 -18.16
CA GLN A 506 4.88 -35.36 -18.65
C GLN A 506 3.65 -35.35 -17.73
N GLY A 507 2.63 -34.57 -18.10
CA GLY A 507 1.49 -34.30 -17.23
C GLY A 507 1.94 -33.60 -15.94
N ARG A 508 1.72 -34.26 -14.79
CA ARG A 508 2.13 -33.77 -13.46
C ARG A 508 3.48 -34.31 -13.00
N ARG A 509 4.27 -34.94 -13.88
CA ARG A 509 5.61 -35.45 -13.55
C ARG A 509 6.67 -34.59 -14.19
N LEU A 510 7.77 -34.41 -13.47
CA LEU A 510 8.98 -33.78 -13.98
C LEU A 510 10.08 -34.84 -14.07
N GLN A 511 10.44 -35.22 -15.29
CA GLN A 511 11.48 -36.21 -15.58
C GLN A 511 12.80 -35.49 -15.90
N HIS A 512 13.85 -35.80 -15.16
CA HIS A 512 15.18 -35.28 -15.40
C HIS A 512 15.77 -35.81 -16.72
N GLY A 513 16.26 -34.91 -17.56
CA GLY A 513 16.67 -35.18 -18.93
C GLY A 513 17.89 -36.09 -19.07
N ALA A 514 18.89 -35.97 -18.18
CA ALA A 514 20.09 -36.81 -18.27
C ALA A 514 19.92 -38.22 -17.68
N SER A 515 19.19 -38.35 -16.56
CA SER A 515 19.03 -39.65 -15.87
C SER A 515 17.75 -40.39 -16.25
N GLY A 516 16.74 -39.70 -16.80
CA GLY A 516 15.42 -40.26 -17.05
C GLY A 516 14.61 -40.55 -15.78
N LEU A 517 15.10 -40.13 -14.61
CA LEU A 517 14.44 -40.29 -13.32
C LEU A 517 13.48 -39.11 -13.03
N CYS A 518 12.47 -39.32 -12.19
CA CYS A 518 11.46 -38.31 -11.87
C CYS A 518 11.72 -37.65 -10.53
N LEU A 519 11.39 -36.35 -10.43
CA LEU A 519 11.40 -35.60 -9.17
C LEU A 519 10.40 -36.23 -8.18
N ASP A 520 10.88 -36.55 -6.99
CA ASP A 520 10.16 -37.29 -5.97
C ASP A 520 10.39 -36.67 -4.58
N SER A 521 9.33 -36.59 -3.78
CA SER A 521 9.36 -36.09 -2.40
C SER A 521 9.42 -37.19 -1.33
N ALA A 522 9.66 -38.44 -1.72
CA ALA A 522 9.67 -39.60 -0.81
C ALA A 522 10.87 -39.65 0.18
N SER A 523 11.52 -38.53 0.48
CA SER A 523 12.66 -38.47 1.40
C SER A 523 12.49 -37.41 2.48
N ASP A 524 12.88 -37.75 3.70
CA ASP A 524 12.92 -36.84 4.85
C ASP A 524 14.01 -35.77 4.75
N TYR A 525 14.93 -35.90 3.78
CA TYR A 525 16.12 -35.05 3.62
C TYR A 525 16.03 -34.08 2.43
N GLY A 526 14.86 -33.95 1.79
CA GLY A 526 14.65 -33.05 0.65
C GLY A 526 14.13 -33.77 -0.60
N ALA A 527 14.07 -33.05 -1.73
CA ALA A 527 13.61 -33.65 -2.99
C ALA A 527 14.73 -34.47 -3.66
N LEU A 528 14.36 -35.63 -4.20
CA LEU A 528 15.26 -36.55 -4.88
C LEU A 528 14.78 -36.85 -6.30
N VAL A 529 15.60 -37.54 -7.09
CA VAL A 529 15.19 -38.22 -8.32
C VAL A 529 15.10 -39.72 -8.10
N GLN A 530 13.99 -40.32 -8.53
CA GLN A 530 13.68 -41.76 -8.39
C GLN A 530 13.15 -42.33 -9.72
N PRO A 531 13.13 -43.67 -9.91
CA PRO A 531 12.50 -44.28 -11.07
C PRO A 531 11.06 -43.77 -11.27
N CYS A 532 10.76 -43.29 -12.47
CA CYS A 532 9.44 -42.74 -12.77
C CYS A 532 8.36 -43.82 -12.63
N ARG A 533 7.37 -43.57 -11.77
CA ARG A 533 6.20 -44.46 -11.58
C ARG A 533 4.92 -43.75 -12.00
N ASN A 534 3.99 -44.50 -12.56
CA ASN A 534 2.66 -43.96 -12.88
C ASN A 534 1.83 -43.87 -11.59
N ASN A 535 1.06 -42.79 -11.45
CA ASN A 535 0.13 -42.55 -10.32
C ASN A 535 0.74 -42.46 -8.91
N LEU A 536 2.06 -42.41 -8.76
CA LEU A 536 2.67 -42.19 -7.45
C LEU A 536 2.50 -40.72 -7.04
N LEU A 537 1.86 -40.48 -5.89
CA LEU A 537 1.53 -39.12 -5.43
C LEU A 537 2.76 -38.26 -5.15
N SER A 538 3.85 -38.85 -4.64
CA SER A 538 5.10 -38.13 -4.34
C SER A 538 5.86 -37.66 -5.60
N GLN A 539 5.49 -38.14 -6.78
CA GLN A 539 6.02 -37.70 -8.07
C GLN A 539 5.07 -36.78 -8.85
N GLN A 540 3.94 -36.40 -8.25
CA GLN A 540 2.98 -35.48 -8.86
C GLN A 540 3.22 -34.07 -8.37
N TRP A 541 3.51 -33.17 -9.29
CA TRP A 541 3.84 -31.78 -9.05
C TRP A 541 3.00 -30.89 -9.96
N ASP A 542 2.37 -29.88 -9.36
CA ASP A 542 1.50 -28.92 -10.03
C ASP A 542 2.08 -27.52 -9.84
N PHE A 543 2.34 -26.79 -10.92
CA PHE A 543 2.64 -25.37 -10.79
C PHE A 543 1.36 -24.61 -10.45
N SER A 544 1.46 -23.56 -9.64
CA SER A 544 0.30 -22.72 -9.33
C SER A 544 -0.24 -21.95 -10.54
N VAL A 545 0.59 -21.72 -11.57
CA VAL A 545 0.20 -21.12 -12.84
C VAL A 545 0.76 -21.95 -14.01
N GLU A 546 -0.11 -22.32 -14.95
CA GLU A 546 0.19 -23.13 -16.13
C GLU A 546 0.01 -22.31 -17.41
N LEU A 547 1.05 -22.17 -18.23
CA LEU A 547 1.03 -21.36 -19.47
C LEU A 547 0.66 -22.19 -20.71
N GLN A 548 0.93 -23.50 -20.71
CA GLN A 548 0.82 -24.37 -21.89
C GLN A 548 -0.61 -24.86 -22.21
N ALA A 549 -1.62 -24.53 -21.40
CA ALA A 549 -3.01 -24.96 -21.61
C ALA A 549 -3.80 -24.11 -22.63
N LEU A 550 -3.21 -23.06 -23.19
CA LEU A 550 -3.92 -22.04 -23.99
C LEU A 550 -3.44 -21.91 -25.44
N SER A 551 -2.46 -22.70 -25.90
CA SER A 551 -2.02 -22.68 -27.31
C SER A 551 -2.93 -23.47 -28.27
N ALA A 552 -4.06 -23.99 -27.77
CA ALA A 552 -5.05 -24.75 -28.55
C ALA A 552 -6.47 -24.15 -28.50
N LEU A 553 -6.61 -22.86 -28.14
CA LEU A 553 -7.89 -22.13 -28.21
C LEU A 553 -7.76 -20.85 -29.04
#